data_AF-Q704D2-F1
#
_entry.id   AF-Q704D2-F1
#
_cell.length_a   1.000
_cell.length_b   1.000
_cell.length_c   1.000
_cell.angle_alpha   90.00
_cell.angle_beta   90.00
_cell.angle_gamma   90.00
#
_symmetry.space_group_name_H-M   'P 1'
#
loop_
_entity.id
_entity.type
_entity.pdbx_description
1 polymer ?
#
loop_
_entity_poly.entity_id
_entity_poly.type
_entity_poly.pdbx_seq_one_letter_code
_entity_poly.pdbx_strand_id
1 'polypeptide(L)'
;MASAMASSALREATCTMTRLAADVAASVSSIFSCKDSAGPRPVVPATKTTSTPLDVMFFTWFAKSSGSSLPPLKVVMTGATISIDSTRGALKKLARKGIKGWLNQYMATIKEIEPIVLYEQETDARWASYSILVRVVTSDGRVSYGEAVPTLRILPVVSAVRQTARAFLGRDPHEISAAFYEWYRQDFFLSRSFESATALSAIDMALWDLKARELGAPLYELLGGKLRDRVKVYANGWYGGCRDPQCFAEKAKEVVARGYDALKFDPFGPSFNSITSEELRRAEEAVAAVRDAVGDDVDILIEHHGRFNANAAVEIAKRFEPYRPYFMEEPLHHEDIEGYRKYRSLTSARIAMGERLISAKEALQYLVEGLVDVIQPDACNIGGVTGSMKVAALAEAFSVEVSYHNAYGPVQFALEVQLSAVTPTLYRLESFYDYWPQWKRDLIGDPFRLSQSSVEVPRGPGIGVAVNERVLEKYRAEPSEIPVGEEPVWVVRGTWR
;
A
#
# COMPACT_ATOMS: atom_id res chain seq x y z
N MET A 1 -28.45 27.48 21.33
CA MET A 1 -27.54 26.47 21.95
C MET A 1 -26.31 26.18 21.10
N ALA A 2 -26.40 25.95 19.78
CA ALA A 2 -25.23 25.68 18.91
C ALA A 2 -24.14 26.78 18.92
N SER A 3 -24.51 28.06 18.95
CA SER A 3 -23.54 29.17 19.06
C SER A 3 -22.78 29.21 20.39
N ALA A 4 -23.41 28.77 21.49
CA ALA A 4 -22.76 28.70 22.80
C ALA A 4 -21.79 27.51 22.89
N MET A 5 -22.14 26.36 22.31
CA MET A 5 -21.25 25.20 22.20
C MET A 5 -20.03 25.46 21.31
N ALA A 6 -20.23 26.15 20.17
CA ALA A 6 -19.11 26.57 19.33
C ALA A 6 -18.16 27.53 20.05
N SER A 7 -18.69 28.44 20.90
CA SER A 7 -17.85 29.35 21.70
C SER A 7 -17.11 28.64 22.83
N SER A 8 -17.68 27.61 23.46
CA SER A 8 -16.97 26.83 24.49
C SER A 8 -15.88 25.96 23.87
N ALA A 9 -16.17 25.27 22.76
CA ALA A 9 -15.19 24.46 22.04
C ALA A 9 -14.00 25.32 21.53
N LEU A 10 -14.26 26.54 21.04
CA LEU A 10 -13.19 27.45 20.65
C LEU A 10 -12.32 27.88 21.85
N ARG A 11 -12.91 28.15 23.02
CA ARG A 11 -12.16 28.52 24.24
C ARG A 11 -11.32 27.36 24.75
N GLU A 12 -11.86 26.15 24.69
CA GLU A 12 -11.20 24.92 25.13
C GLU A 12 -10.01 24.57 24.22
N ALA A 13 -10.21 24.61 22.90
CA ALA A 13 -9.12 24.46 21.93
C ALA A 13 -8.02 25.53 22.12
N THR A 14 -8.41 26.78 22.39
CA THR A 14 -7.45 27.86 22.67
C THR A 14 -6.66 27.60 23.96
N CYS A 15 -7.31 27.15 25.03
CA CYS A 15 -6.64 26.76 26.27
C CYS A 15 -5.67 25.59 26.07
N THR A 16 -6.07 24.54 25.36
CA THR A 16 -5.23 23.36 25.09
C THR A 16 -4.00 23.74 24.27
N MET A 17 -4.16 24.54 23.21
CA MET A 17 -3.02 25.04 22.44
C MET A 17 -2.09 25.94 23.26
N THR A 18 -2.64 26.73 24.19
CA THR A 18 -1.82 27.58 25.08
C THR A 18 -0.99 26.73 26.05
N ARG A 19 -1.55 25.64 26.58
CA ARG A 19 -0.82 24.69 27.44
C ARG A 19 0.26 23.93 26.66
N LEU A 20 -0.07 23.40 25.48
CA LEU A 20 0.90 22.71 24.63
C LEU A 20 2.08 23.62 24.24
N ALA A 21 1.79 24.89 23.92
CA ALA A 21 2.82 25.88 23.60
C ALA A 21 3.71 26.20 24.82
N ALA A 22 3.15 26.22 26.04
CA ALA A 22 3.90 26.42 27.27
C ALA A 22 4.81 25.21 27.59
N ASP A 23 4.33 23.98 27.39
CA ASP A 23 5.10 22.76 27.63
C ASP A 23 6.24 22.58 26.62
N VAL A 24 6.00 22.94 25.34
CA VAL A 24 7.04 22.97 24.30
C VAL A 24 8.07 24.06 24.60
N ALA A 25 7.64 25.26 25.02
CA ALA A 25 8.57 26.33 25.39
C ALA A 25 9.45 25.96 26.60
N ALA A 26 8.87 25.29 27.61
CA ALA A 26 9.61 24.78 28.76
C ALA A 26 10.66 23.74 28.35
N SER A 27 10.28 22.79 27.49
CA SER A 27 11.17 21.71 27.00
C SER A 27 12.32 22.26 26.14
N VAL A 28 12.04 23.26 25.30
CA VAL A 28 13.07 23.92 24.48
C VAL A 28 14.02 24.74 25.35
N SER A 29 13.53 25.42 26.39
CA SER A 29 14.38 26.19 27.32
C SER A 29 15.35 25.31 28.12
N SER A 30 14.97 24.07 28.45
CA SER A 30 15.87 23.12 29.12
C SER A 30 16.96 22.57 28.21
N ILE A 31 16.75 22.54 26.88
CA ILE A 31 17.73 22.03 25.91
C ILE A 31 18.84 23.06 25.64
N PHE A 32 18.56 24.36 25.78
CA PHE A 32 19.52 25.43 25.49
C PHE A 32 20.32 25.94 26.72
N SER A 33 20.17 25.32 27.89
CA SER A 33 20.87 25.72 29.13
C SER A 33 22.15 24.94 29.46
N CYS A 34 22.61 24.03 28.60
CA CYS A 34 23.94 23.39 28.74
C CYS A 34 24.97 24.15 27.89
N LYS A 35 25.66 25.13 28.50
CA LYS A 35 26.87 25.75 27.94
C LYS A 35 28.11 25.13 28.58
N ASP A 36 28.75 24.22 27.86
CA ASP A 36 30.08 23.71 28.18
C ASP A 36 31.20 24.60 27.62
N SER A 37 32.28 24.64 28.40
CA SER A 37 33.52 25.40 28.26
C SER A 37 34.59 24.73 27.39
N ALA A 38 35.37 25.56 26.67
CA ALA A 38 36.70 25.33 26.03
C ALA A 38 36.75 24.33 24.84
N GLY A 39 37.47 24.50 23.72
CA GLY A 39 38.51 25.38 23.17
C GLY A 39 38.85 24.89 21.72
N PRO A 40 39.79 25.50 20.94
CA PRO A 40 39.50 25.87 19.53
C PRO A 40 40.29 25.19 18.36
N ARG A 41 39.59 25.00 17.21
CA ARG A 41 39.93 25.15 15.74
C ARG A 41 41.11 24.32 15.11
N PRO A 42 41.28 24.17 13.75
CA PRO A 42 40.79 25.01 12.63
C PRO A 42 40.35 24.36 11.25
N VAL A 43 39.48 25.11 10.55
CA VAL A 43 39.38 25.48 9.10
C VAL A 43 39.68 24.47 7.97
N VAL A 44 38.66 24.20 7.12
CA VAL A 44 38.74 23.84 5.68
C VAL A 44 37.54 24.49 4.92
N PRO A 45 37.69 24.98 3.66
CA PRO A 45 36.78 25.97 3.06
C PRO A 45 35.59 25.40 2.25
N ALA A 46 34.65 26.31 1.98
CA ALA A 46 33.31 26.15 1.43
C ALA A 46 33.16 25.38 0.10
N THR A 47 32.20 24.47 0.07
CA THR A 47 31.45 24.07 -1.14
C THR A 47 29.94 24.10 -0.85
N LYS A 48 29.21 24.59 -1.85
CA LYS A 48 27.78 24.95 -1.83
C LYS A 48 26.89 23.78 -1.39
N THR A 49 26.20 23.91 -0.26
CA THR A 49 25.08 23.04 0.12
C THR A 49 23.76 23.79 -0.04
N THR A 50 22.89 23.17 -0.83
CA THR A 50 21.49 23.52 -1.03
C THR A 50 20.71 23.41 0.28
N SER A 51 20.00 24.46 0.61
CA SER A 51 19.19 24.65 1.82
C SER A 51 17.98 23.71 1.89
N THR A 52 17.91 22.91 2.95
CA THR A 52 16.68 22.32 3.51
C THR A 52 16.11 23.29 4.56
N PRO A 53 14.86 23.78 4.45
CA PRO A 53 14.23 24.50 5.54
C PRO A 53 13.48 23.50 6.43
N LEU A 54 14.12 23.10 7.53
CA LEU A 54 13.45 22.72 8.77
C LEU A 54 13.07 24.04 9.45
N ASP A 55 11.83 24.52 9.29
CA ASP A 55 11.38 25.71 10.02
C ASP A 55 9.98 25.53 10.59
N VAL A 56 10.01 25.39 11.92
CA VAL A 56 8.92 25.40 12.89
C VAL A 56 8.33 26.81 12.99
N MET A 57 7.02 26.97 12.81
CA MET A 57 6.31 28.23 13.14
C MET A 57 5.57 28.11 14.47
N PHE A 58 6.05 28.83 15.49
CA PHE A 58 5.26 29.19 16.67
C PHE A 58 5.59 30.64 17.11
N PHE A 59 4.55 31.35 17.55
CA PHE A 59 4.50 32.66 18.23
C PHE A 59 4.36 33.95 17.39
N THR A 60 3.21 34.63 17.60
CA THR A 60 3.16 36.03 18.10
C THR A 60 1.72 36.42 18.52
N TRP A 61 1.43 36.39 19.82
CA TRP A 61 0.37 37.22 20.42
C TRP A 61 0.71 37.59 21.87
N PHE A 62 1.72 38.42 22.10
CA PHE A 62 1.92 39.15 23.36
C PHE A 62 2.76 40.40 23.10
N ALA A 63 2.11 41.54 22.87
CA ALA A 63 2.74 42.86 22.93
C ALA A 63 1.67 43.94 23.12
N LYS A 64 1.18 44.10 24.35
CA LYS A 64 0.39 45.28 24.74
C LYS A 64 0.60 45.62 26.21
N SER A 65 1.86 45.79 26.64
CA SER A 65 2.19 46.31 27.98
C SER A 65 3.68 46.63 28.12
N SER A 66 4.23 47.51 27.29
CA SER A 66 5.46 48.27 27.60
C SER A 66 5.74 49.25 26.46
N GLY A 67 5.79 50.54 26.78
CA GLY A 67 5.97 51.64 25.84
C GLY A 67 7.39 51.76 25.28
N SER A 68 7.82 50.80 24.47
CA SER A 68 9.07 50.87 23.71
C SER A 68 8.83 50.62 22.22
N SER A 69 9.28 51.56 21.40
CA SER A 69 9.25 51.50 19.94
C SER A 69 10.25 50.47 19.43
N LEU A 70 9.78 49.34 18.90
CA LEU A 70 10.58 48.36 18.15
C LEU A 70 10.04 48.22 16.73
N PRO A 71 10.92 47.98 15.72
CA PRO A 71 10.58 48.05 14.30
C PRO A 71 9.68 46.87 13.84
N PRO A 72 8.97 47.00 12.70
CA PRO A 72 7.97 46.01 12.28
C PRO A 72 8.60 44.67 11.90
N LEU A 73 7.98 43.58 12.39
CA LEU A 73 8.35 42.20 12.12
C LEU A 73 8.08 41.84 10.64
N LYS A 74 9.09 41.32 9.92
CA LYS A 74 8.94 40.73 8.58
C LYS A 74 8.45 39.28 8.70
N VAL A 75 7.27 38.99 8.15
CA VAL A 75 6.81 37.62 7.90
C VAL A 75 7.25 37.22 6.50
N VAL A 76 8.17 36.26 6.40
CA VAL A 76 8.56 35.66 5.13
C VAL A 76 7.74 34.38 4.96
N MET A 77 6.69 34.45 4.14
CA MET A 77 6.13 33.23 3.56
C MET A 77 6.97 32.87 2.35
N THR A 78 7.37 31.61 2.26
CA THR A 78 8.09 31.05 1.11
C THR A 78 7.40 31.47 -0.20
N GLY A 79 8.09 32.31 -0.99
CA GLY A 79 7.70 32.69 -2.35
C GLY A 79 7.31 34.15 -2.65
N ALA A 80 7.09 35.04 -1.68
CA ALA A 80 6.79 36.45 -1.97
C ALA A 80 7.19 37.43 -0.85
N THR A 81 8.17 38.28 -1.11
CA THR A 81 8.54 39.41 -0.24
C THR A 81 7.54 40.55 -0.46
N ILE A 82 6.55 40.71 0.41
CA ILE A 82 5.65 41.88 0.40
C ILE A 82 6.06 42.83 1.52
N SER A 83 6.49 44.04 1.15
CA SER A 83 6.64 45.17 2.08
C SER A 83 5.26 45.74 2.40
N ILE A 84 4.80 45.67 3.66
CA ILE A 84 3.46 46.14 4.06
C ILE A 84 3.62 47.40 4.92
N ASP A 85 3.68 48.55 4.26
CA ASP A 85 3.29 49.82 4.85
C ASP A 85 1.82 50.07 4.48
N SER A 86 0.97 50.25 5.48
CA SER A 86 -0.49 50.35 5.38
C SER A 86 -1.24 49.02 5.09
N THR A 87 -2.18 48.67 5.97
CA THR A 87 -3.32 47.70 5.85
C THR A 87 -3.42 46.64 6.97
N ARG A 88 -3.59 47.12 8.22
CA ARG A 88 -4.07 46.30 9.35
C ARG A 88 -5.36 45.50 9.04
N GLY A 89 -6.17 45.99 8.10
CA GLY A 89 -7.40 45.34 7.63
C GLY A 89 -7.16 44.14 6.69
N ALA A 90 -6.19 44.23 5.79
CA ALA A 90 -5.89 43.16 4.83
C ALA A 90 -5.26 41.95 5.52
N LEU A 91 -4.31 42.18 6.43
CA LEU A 91 -3.71 41.14 7.29
C LEU A 91 -4.75 40.45 8.17
N LYS A 92 -5.72 41.19 8.76
CA LYS A 92 -6.83 40.56 9.51
C LYS A 92 -7.75 39.71 8.63
N LYS A 93 -7.99 40.12 7.39
CA LYS A 93 -8.85 39.38 6.45
C LYS A 93 -8.15 38.13 5.92
N LEU A 94 -6.86 38.21 5.64
CA LEU A 94 -6.00 37.08 5.27
C LEU A 94 -5.80 36.11 6.44
N ALA A 95 -5.52 36.61 7.65
CA ALA A 95 -5.42 35.76 8.85
C ALA A 95 -6.75 35.07 9.17
N ARG A 96 -7.90 35.76 9.02
CA ARG A 96 -9.22 35.10 9.18
C ARG A 96 -9.50 34.09 8.08
N LYS A 97 -9.13 34.34 6.82
CA LYS A 97 -9.28 33.36 5.74
C LYS A 97 -8.33 32.17 5.93
N GLY A 98 -7.09 32.40 6.36
CA GLY A 98 -6.10 31.37 6.65
C GLY A 98 -6.48 30.52 7.86
N ILE A 99 -6.88 31.15 8.97
CA ILE A 99 -7.39 30.44 10.17
C ILE A 99 -8.70 29.72 9.85
N LYS A 100 -9.62 30.31 9.08
CA LYS A 100 -10.86 29.63 8.68
C LYS A 100 -10.59 28.48 7.70
N GLY A 101 -9.63 28.62 6.80
CA GLY A 101 -9.19 27.54 5.91
C GLY A 101 -8.52 26.41 6.68
N TRP A 102 -7.65 26.75 7.62
CA TRP A 102 -7.00 25.81 8.54
C TRP A 102 -8.01 25.12 9.46
N LEU A 103 -8.91 25.86 10.11
CA LEU A 103 -9.99 25.29 10.91
C LEU A 103 -10.96 24.45 10.07
N ASN A 104 -11.26 24.87 8.84
CA ASN A 104 -12.11 24.08 7.93
C ASN A 104 -11.42 22.78 7.52
N GLN A 105 -10.09 22.77 7.35
CA GLN A 105 -9.33 21.55 7.10
C GLN A 105 -9.51 20.54 8.24
N TYR A 106 -9.48 21.01 9.48
CA TYR A 106 -9.78 20.23 10.69
C TYR A 106 -11.28 20.01 10.97
N MET A 107 -12.16 20.50 10.10
CA MET A 107 -13.62 20.29 10.21
C MET A 107 -14.20 19.56 9.02
N ALA A 108 -13.37 19.15 8.07
CA ALA A 108 -13.85 18.38 6.95
C ALA A 108 -14.31 17.01 7.43
N THR A 109 -15.48 16.58 6.95
CA THR A 109 -15.99 15.25 7.21
C THR A 109 -16.00 14.44 5.92
N ILE A 110 -15.92 13.12 6.02
CA ILE A 110 -16.18 12.22 4.90
C ILE A 110 -17.63 12.44 4.45
N LYS A 111 -17.81 12.98 3.24
CA LYS A 111 -19.12 13.31 2.68
C LYS A 111 -19.69 12.15 1.88
N GLU A 112 -18.84 11.47 1.13
CA GLU A 112 -19.24 10.43 0.18
C GLU A 112 -18.12 9.41 0.03
N ILE A 113 -18.52 8.15 -0.09
CA ILE A 113 -17.65 7.02 -0.43
C ILE A 113 -18.42 6.21 -1.48
N GLU A 114 -17.81 5.98 -2.63
CA GLU A 114 -18.45 5.23 -3.71
C GLU A 114 -17.47 4.27 -4.40
N PRO A 115 -17.94 3.06 -4.76
CA PRO A 115 -17.21 2.18 -5.65
C PRO A 115 -17.40 2.60 -7.11
N ILE A 116 -16.31 2.55 -7.89
CA ILE A 116 -16.27 2.82 -9.33
C ILE A 116 -15.68 1.59 -9.99
N VAL A 117 -16.49 0.89 -10.80
CA VAL A 117 -16.04 -0.26 -11.56
C VAL A 117 -15.48 0.21 -12.90
N LEU A 118 -14.28 -0.24 -13.21
CA LEU A 118 -13.62 -0.04 -14.49
C LEU A 118 -13.51 -1.38 -15.20
N TYR A 119 -13.74 -1.37 -16.51
CA TYR A 119 -13.64 -2.56 -17.34
C TYR A 119 -13.23 -2.20 -18.76
N GLU A 120 -12.25 -2.93 -19.27
CA GLU A 120 -11.98 -3.06 -20.69
C GLU A 120 -11.63 -4.53 -20.91
N GLN A 121 -12.24 -5.16 -21.91
CA GLN A 121 -11.92 -6.53 -22.26
C GLN A 121 -10.55 -6.61 -22.96
N GLU A 122 -9.47 -6.60 -22.18
CA GLU A 122 -8.10 -6.69 -22.69
C GLU A 122 -7.20 -7.59 -21.81
N THR A 123 -6.27 -8.27 -22.50
CA THR A 123 -5.10 -9.09 -22.07
C THR A 123 -5.30 -10.47 -21.38
N ASP A 124 -4.18 -11.16 -21.18
CA ASP A 124 -4.00 -12.58 -20.84
C ASP A 124 -4.38 -12.97 -19.41
N ALA A 125 -5.20 -12.20 -18.70
CA ALA A 125 -5.66 -12.55 -17.36
C ALA A 125 -7.06 -11.99 -17.14
N ARG A 126 -8.08 -12.85 -16.98
CA ARG A 126 -9.48 -12.40 -16.84
C ARG A 126 -9.69 -11.48 -15.65
N TRP A 127 -8.97 -11.75 -14.56
CA TRP A 127 -8.98 -10.94 -13.35
C TRP A 127 -8.37 -9.54 -13.61
N ALA A 128 -7.47 -9.41 -14.57
CA ALA A 128 -6.81 -8.15 -14.91
C ALA A 128 -7.68 -7.22 -15.78
N SER A 129 -8.81 -7.69 -16.32
CA SER A 129 -9.71 -6.87 -17.15
C SER A 129 -10.62 -5.93 -16.34
N TYR A 130 -10.76 -6.15 -15.03
CA TYR A 130 -11.55 -5.31 -14.13
C TYR A 130 -10.67 -4.58 -13.11
N SER A 131 -11.10 -3.40 -12.67
CA SER A 131 -10.63 -2.72 -11.45
C SER A 131 -11.82 -2.15 -10.69
N ILE A 132 -11.77 -2.17 -9.36
CA ILE A 132 -12.77 -1.50 -8.51
C ILE A 132 -12.03 -0.43 -7.72
N LEU A 133 -12.21 0.83 -8.11
CA LEU A 133 -11.71 1.95 -7.31
C LEU A 133 -12.74 2.32 -6.25
N VAL A 134 -12.28 2.75 -5.08
CA VAL A 134 -13.13 3.36 -4.06
C VAL A 134 -12.76 4.82 -3.92
N ARG A 135 -13.67 5.71 -4.31
CA ARG A 135 -13.50 7.16 -4.24
C ARG A 135 -14.04 7.66 -2.91
N VAL A 136 -13.22 8.43 -2.18
CA VAL A 136 -13.62 9.14 -0.96
C VAL A 136 -13.62 10.64 -1.24
N VAL A 137 -14.75 11.30 -0.94
CA VAL A 137 -14.93 12.74 -1.10
C VAL A 137 -15.21 13.38 0.26
N THR A 138 -14.49 14.43 0.60
CA THR A 138 -14.69 15.19 1.84
C THR A 138 -15.69 16.33 1.64
N SER A 139 -16.22 16.87 2.76
CA SER A 139 -17.19 17.98 2.75
C SER A 139 -16.65 19.28 2.17
N ASP A 140 -15.32 19.43 2.10
CA ASP A 140 -14.63 20.56 1.47
C ASP A 140 -14.12 20.26 0.05
N GLY A 141 -14.49 19.12 -0.53
CA GLY A 141 -14.31 18.81 -1.95
C GLY A 141 -12.99 18.14 -2.32
N ARG A 142 -12.20 17.66 -1.35
CA ARG A 142 -11.01 16.86 -1.63
C ARG A 142 -11.42 15.44 -1.99
N VAL A 143 -10.62 14.81 -2.85
CA VAL A 143 -10.87 13.49 -3.41
C VAL A 143 -9.63 12.63 -3.26
N SER A 144 -9.82 11.37 -2.88
CA SER A 144 -8.79 10.34 -2.80
C SER A 144 -9.34 8.99 -3.25
N TYR A 145 -8.44 8.06 -3.56
CA TYR A 145 -8.80 6.77 -4.14
C TYR A 145 -8.08 5.63 -3.43
N GLY A 146 -8.79 4.54 -3.23
CA GLY A 146 -8.24 3.22 -2.93
C GLY A 146 -8.68 2.21 -3.98
N GLU A 147 -8.22 0.98 -3.86
CA GLU A 147 -8.51 -0.11 -4.81
C GLU A 147 -8.99 -1.35 -4.07
N ALA A 148 -10.02 -1.98 -4.62
CA ALA A 148 -10.67 -3.17 -4.09
C ALA A 148 -10.52 -4.34 -5.06
N VAL A 149 -10.58 -5.54 -4.52
CA VAL A 149 -10.40 -6.80 -5.26
C VAL A 149 -11.57 -7.06 -6.22
N PRO A 150 -11.32 -7.26 -7.52
CA PRO A 150 -12.38 -7.53 -8.50
C PRO A 150 -12.71 -9.03 -8.68
N THR A 151 -12.00 -9.96 -8.02
CA THR A 151 -12.02 -11.40 -8.37
C THR A 151 -13.40 -12.05 -8.13
N LEU A 152 -14.06 -12.44 -9.24
CA LEU A 152 -15.38 -13.11 -9.37
C LEU A 152 -16.61 -12.44 -8.72
N ARG A 153 -16.41 -11.50 -7.79
CA ARG A 153 -17.48 -10.99 -6.90
C ARG A 153 -17.63 -9.48 -6.96
N ILE A 154 -17.59 -8.89 -8.16
CA ILE A 154 -17.75 -7.44 -8.36
C ILE A 154 -19.02 -6.93 -7.65
N LEU A 155 -20.17 -7.57 -7.87
CA LEU A 155 -21.43 -7.14 -7.26
C LEU A 155 -21.42 -7.21 -5.72
N PRO A 156 -21.02 -8.34 -5.08
CA PRO A 156 -20.82 -8.38 -3.63
C PRO A 156 -19.85 -7.33 -3.10
N VAL A 157 -18.68 -7.13 -3.74
CA VAL A 157 -17.67 -6.16 -3.29
C VAL A 157 -18.20 -4.73 -3.40
N VAL A 158 -18.85 -4.36 -4.52
CA VAL A 158 -19.52 -3.06 -4.69
C VAL A 158 -20.58 -2.83 -3.61
N SER A 159 -21.37 -3.85 -3.29
CA SER A 159 -22.36 -3.79 -2.21
C SER A 159 -21.69 -3.62 -0.84
N ALA A 160 -20.62 -4.38 -0.57
CA ALA A 160 -19.86 -4.32 0.67
C ALA A 160 -19.24 -2.92 0.87
N VAL A 161 -18.64 -2.32 -0.16
CA VAL A 161 -18.14 -0.92 -0.10
C VAL A 161 -19.26 0.04 0.34
N ARG A 162 -20.44 -0.06 -0.27
CA ARG A 162 -21.59 0.79 0.08
C ARG A 162 -22.07 0.57 1.53
N GLN A 163 -22.05 -0.66 2.02
CA GLN A 163 -22.44 -0.96 3.41
C GLN A 163 -21.39 -0.51 4.42
N THR A 164 -20.12 -0.85 4.18
CA THR A 164 -18.98 -0.46 5.00
C THR A 164 -18.85 1.06 5.09
N ALA A 165 -19.06 1.79 3.98
CA ALA A 165 -19.02 3.24 3.94
C ALA A 165 -19.88 3.92 5.01
N ARG A 166 -21.02 3.31 5.40
CA ARG A 166 -21.93 3.86 6.41
C ARG A 166 -21.26 4.07 7.78
N ALA A 167 -20.23 3.28 8.09
CA ALA A 167 -19.46 3.45 9.32
C ALA A 167 -18.53 4.68 9.27
N PHE A 168 -18.23 5.21 8.09
CA PHE A 168 -17.25 6.29 7.86
C PHE A 168 -17.90 7.65 7.54
N LEU A 169 -19.06 7.67 6.89
CA LEU A 169 -19.75 8.90 6.51
C LEU A 169 -19.97 9.83 7.72
N GLY A 170 -19.65 11.11 7.56
CA GLY A 170 -19.77 12.15 8.58
C GLY A 170 -18.62 12.21 9.59
N ARG A 171 -17.64 11.28 9.53
CA ARG A 171 -16.47 11.29 10.43
C ARG A 171 -15.34 12.17 9.89
N ASP A 172 -14.42 12.51 10.78
CA ASP A 172 -13.14 13.13 10.42
C ASP A 172 -12.30 12.11 9.61
N PRO A 173 -11.85 12.44 8.38
CA PRO A 173 -11.03 11.54 7.56
C PRO A 173 -9.66 11.22 8.17
N HIS A 174 -9.19 11.98 9.16
CA HIS A 174 -7.92 11.75 9.85
C HIS A 174 -7.99 10.72 10.98
N GLU A 175 -9.21 10.40 11.45
CA GLU A 175 -9.47 9.42 12.50
C GLU A 175 -9.48 7.97 11.95
N ILE A 176 -8.51 7.65 11.07
CA ILE A 176 -8.44 6.38 10.33
C ILE A 176 -8.54 5.16 11.26
N SER A 177 -7.75 5.14 12.34
CA SER A 177 -7.80 4.04 13.32
C SER A 177 -9.12 3.95 14.06
N ALA A 178 -9.75 5.08 14.41
CA ALA A 178 -11.05 5.05 15.09
C ALA A 178 -12.14 4.54 14.14
N ALA A 179 -12.10 4.95 12.87
CA ALA A 179 -13.01 4.47 11.84
C ALA A 179 -12.81 2.97 11.54
N PHE A 180 -11.57 2.48 11.53
CA PHE A 180 -11.26 1.06 11.44
C PHE A 180 -11.91 0.25 12.59
N TYR A 181 -11.76 0.71 13.83
CA TYR A 181 -12.38 0.03 14.98
C TYR A 181 -13.90 0.20 15.02
N GLU A 182 -14.42 1.32 14.51
CA GLU A 182 -15.85 1.48 14.31
C GLU A 182 -16.39 0.45 13.33
N TRP A 183 -15.77 0.30 12.17
CA TRP A 183 -16.13 -0.76 11.23
C TRP A 183 -16.12 -2.12 11.93
N TYR A 184 -15.03 -2.46 12.62
CA TYR A 184 -14.93 -3.74 13.33
C TYR A 184 -16.08 -3.96 14.32
N ARG A 185 -16.51 -2.89 15.01
CA ARG A 185 -17.66 -2.91 15.94
C ARG A 185 -18.99 -3.07 15.21
N GLN A 186 -19.23 -2.31 14.15
CA GLN A 186 -20.52 -2.28 13.44
C GLN A 186 -20.74 -3.49 12.55
N ASP A 187 -19.67 -4.01 11.98
CA ASP A 187 -19.72 -5.14 11.06
C ASP A 187 -19.97 -6.45 11.82
N PHE A 188 -19.63 -6.50 13.11
CA PHE A 188 -19.96 -7.57 14.05
C PHE A 188 -19.59 -8.96 13.50
N PHE A 189 -20.55 -9.70 12.94
CA PHE A 189 -20.34 -11.02 12.31
C PHE A 189 -19.56 -10.97 10.98
N LEU A 190 -19.63 -9.85 10.26
CA LEU A 190 -19.08 -9.69 8.90
C LEU A 190 -17.62 -9.23 8.89
N SER A 191 -17.01 -8.97 10.05
CA SER A 191 -15.59 -8.59 10.14
C SER A 191 -14.61 -9.68 9.64
N ARG A 192 -15.13 -10.89 9.40
CA ARG A 192 -14.42 -12.01 8.76
C ARG A 192 -14.88 -12.32 7.33
N SER A 193 -15.76 -11.49 6.75
CA SER A 193 -16.10 -11.57 5.32
C SER A 193 -14.97 -10.96 4.52
N PHE A 194 -14.54 -11.70 3.50
CA PHE A 194 -13.53 -11.23 2.56
C PHE A 194 -13.99 -9.93 1.88
N GLU A 195 -15.25 -9.87 1.43
CA GLU A 195 -15.81 -8.68 0.78
C GLU A 195 -15.85 -7.46 1.72
N SER A 196 -16.12 -7.66 3.01
CA SER A 196 -16.08 -6.57 4.01
C SER A 196 -14.66 -6.09 4.28
N ALA A 197 -13.71 -7.00 4.43
CA ALA A 197 -12.30 -6.69 4.61
C ALA A 197 -11.72 -5.97 3.38
N THR A 198 -12.09 -6.39 2.17
CA THR A 198 -11.76 -5.70 0.92
C THR A 198 -12.33 -4.28 0.88
N ALA A 199 -13.60 -4.11 1.27
CA ALA A 199 -14.24 -2.80 1.33
C ALA A 199 -13.56 -1.87 2.34
N LEU A 200 -13.25 -2.36 3.55
CA LEU A 200 -12.49 -1.63 4.56
C LEU A 200 -11.12 -1.22 4.03
N SER A 201 -10.41 -2.16 3.40
CA SER A 201 -9.05 -1.96 2.90
C SER A 201 -9.00 -0.82 1.88
N ALA A 202 -9.90 -0.84 0.90
CA ALA A 202 -9.97 0.22 -0.11
C ALA A 202 -10.30 1.59 0.50
N ILE A 203 -11.17 1.66 1.51
CA ILE A 203 -11.46 2.92 2.22
C ILE A 203 -10.25 3.39 3.02
N ASP A 204 -9.58 2.49 3.75
CA ASP A 204 -8.37 2.78 4.53
C ASP A 204 -7.26 3.33 3.64
N MET A 205 -6.99 2.68 2.49
CA MET A 205 -6.04 3.16 1.48
C MET A 205 -6.35 4.60 1.05
N ALA A 206 -7.62 4.88 0.70
CA ALA A 206 -8.03 6.22 0.28
C ALA A 206 -7.84 7.27 1.38
N LEU A 207 -8.17 6.94 2.64
CA LEU A 207 -8.00 7.86 3.77
C LEU A 207 -6.52 8.16 4.07
N TRP A 208 -5.64 7.16 3.94
CA TRP A 208 -4.20 7.38 4.07
C TRP A 208 -3.64 8.21 2.91
N ASP A 209 -4.08 7.96 1.68
CA ASP A 209 -3.73 8.79 0.52
C ASP A 209 -4.15 10.24 0.74
N LEU A 210 -5.41 10.47 1.15
CA LEU A 210 -5.94 11.79 1.48
C LEU A 210 -5.09 12.49 2.55
N LYS A 211 -4.81 11.81 3.67
CA LYS A 211 -4.03 12.37 4.78
C LYS A 211 -2.61 12.76 4.34
N ALA A 212 -1.94 11.91 3.57
CA ALA A 212 -0.60 12.20 3.05
C ALA A 212 -0.61 13.37 2.04
N ARG A 213 -1.60 13.42 1.12
CA ARG A 213 -1.77 14.55 0.19
C ARG A 213 -1.99 15.87 0.89
N GLU A 214 -2.81 15.89 1.93
CA GLU A 214 -3.10 17.08 2.72
C GLU A 214 -1.89 17.63 3.46
N LEU A 215 -1.02 16.74 3.92
CA LEU A 215 0.26 17.10 4.53
C LEU A 215 1.33 17.47 3.49
N GLY A 216 1.03 17.33 2.20
CA GLY A 216 1.98 17.59 1.12
C GLY A 216 3.15 16.60 1.10
N ALA A 217 3.00 15.42 1.70
CA ALA A 217 4.05 14.43 1.88
C ALA A 217 3.70 13.11 1.18
N PRO A 218 4.70 12.36 0.69
CA PRO A 218 4.48 10.97 0.27
C PRO A 218 4.10 10.11 1.48
N LEU A 219 3.34 9.05 1.23
CA LEU A 219 2.80 8.17 2.27
C LEU A 219 3.91 7.61 3.17
N TYR A 220 5.06 7.23 2.62
CA TYR A 220 6.16 6.67 3.41
C TYR A 220 6.64 7.60 4.54
N GLU A 221 6.54 8.94 4.39
CA GLU A 221 6.94 9.90 5.43
C GLU A 221 6.03 9.81 6.66
N LEU A 222 4.72 9.61 6.43
CA LEU A 222 3.76 9.41 7.51
C LEU A 222 3.95 8.05 8.21
N LEU A 223 4.62 7.10 7.54
CA LEU A 223 4.84 5.73 8.02
C LEU A 223 6.24 5.53 8.65
N GLY A 224 7.00 6.60 8.88
CA GLY A 224 8.29 6.56 9.57
C GLY A 224 9.50 6.88 8.69
N GLY A 225 9.30 7.18 7.41
CA GLY A 225 10.37 7.48 6.46
C GLY A 225 10.87 6.24 5.71
N LYS A 226 11.39 6.43 4.51
CA LYS A 226 11.87 5.34 3.65
C LYS A 226 13.21 4.77 4.11
N LEU A 227 13.33 3.45 4.06
CA LEU A 227 14.57 2.68 4.26
C LEU A 227 15.35 2.47 2.96
N ARG A 228 14.71 2.71 1.81
CA ARG A 228 15.26 2.48 0.46
C ARG A 228 14.69 3.48 -0.54
N ASP A 229 15.50 3.90 -1.51
CA ASP A 229 15.09 4.78 -2.60
C ASP A 229 14.41 4.01 -3.75
N ARG A 230 14.72 2.72 -3.86
CA ARG A 230 14.21 1.82 -4.90
C ARG A 230 13.68 0.55 -4.26
N VAL A 231 12.56 0.05 -4.76
CA VAL A 231 11.95 -1.22 -4.33
C VAL A 231 12.26 -2.28 -5.37
N LYS A 232 12.91 -3.36 -4.95
CA LYS A 232 13.10 -4.54 -5.81
C LYS A 232 11.75 -5.19 -6.07
N VAL A 233 11.54 -5.62 -7.31
CA VAL A 233 10.33 -6.32 -7.74
C VAL A 233 10.67 -7.72 -8.25
N TYR A 234 9.65 -8.56 -8.39
CA TYR A 234 9.71 -9.78 -9.21
C TYR A 234 8.58 -9.77 -10.24
N ALA A 235 8.82 -10.36 -11.40
CA ALA A 235 7.81 -10.41 -12.47
C ALA A 235 6.78 -11.51 -12.21
N ASN A 236 5.51 -11.19 -12.34
CA ASN A 236 4.43 -12.17 -12.42
C ASN A 236 3.52 -11.87 -13.63
N GLY A 237 2.78 -12.87 -14.12
CA GLY A 237 1.90 -12.76 -15.30
C GLY A 237 2.59 -12.93 -16.66
N TRP A 238 3.88 -13.24 -16.67
CA TRP A 238 4.70 -13.29 -17.88
C TRP A 238 4.49 -14.52 -18.75
N TYR A 239 3.85 -15.56 -18.23
CA TYR A 239 3.79 -16.90 -18.82
C TYR A 239 2.46 -17.22 -19.51
N GLY A 240 1.65 -16.20 -19.86
CA GLY A 240 0.35 -16.40 -20.50
C GLY A 240 0.43 -17.24 -21.78
N GLY A 241 -0.48 -18.19 -21.95
CA GLY A 241 -0.52 -19.11 -23.08
C GLY A 241 0.54 -20.22 -23.08
N CYS A 242 1.43 -20.30 -22.08
CA CYS A 242 2.38 -21.40 -21.98
C CYS A 242 1.75 -22.66 -21.38
N ARG A 243 2.12 -23.81 -21.94
CA ARG A 243 1.69 -25.15 -21.51
C ARG A 243 2.81 -26.17 -21.53
N ASP A 244 3.78 -25.98 -22.42
CA ASP A 244 4.96 -26.83 -22.54
C ASP A 244 6.20 -26.14 -21.94
N PRO A 245 7.21 -26.92 -21.49
CA PRO A 245 8.43 -26.40 -20.89
C PRO A 245 9.20 -25.38 -21.76
N GLN A 246 9.20 -25.55 -23.09
CA GLN A 246 9.96 -24.67 -23.98
C GLN A 246 9.33 -23.27 -24.04
N CYS A 247 8.00 -23.17 -24.04
CA CYS A 247 7.32 -21.87 -23.95
C CYS A 247 7.71 -21.13 -22.67
N PHE A 248 7.69 -21.79 -21.51
CA PHE A 248 8.08 -21.19 -20.25
C PHE A 248 9.54 -20.71 -20.27
N ALA A 249 10.45 -21.54 -20.78
CA ALA A 249 11.87 -21.18 -20.89
C ALA A 249 12.10 -19.93 -21.77
N GLU A 250 11.48 -19.86 -22.95
CA GLU A 250 11.65 -18.71 -23.84
C GLU A 250 11.07 -17.42 -23.24
N LYS A 251 9.87 -17.48 -22.66
CA LYS A 251 9.30 -16.30 -22.00
C LYS A 251 10.10 -15.89 -20.77
N ALA A 252 10.67 -16.82 -20.00
CA ALA A 252 11.53 -16.49 -18.88
C ALA A 252 12.79 -15.73 -19.34
N LYS A 253 13.40 -16.11 -20.47
CA LYS A 253 14.52 -15.35 -21.07
C LYS A 253 14.10 -13.93 -21.44
N GLU A 254 12.90 -13.73 -22.02
CA GLU A 254 12.38 -12.40 -22.35
C GLU A 254 12.17 -11.52 -21.11
N VAL A 255 11.75 -12.12 -20.00
CA VAL A 255 11.58 -11.44 -18.70
C VAL A 255 12.94 -11.01 -18.15
N VAL A 256 13.92 -11.91 -18.15
CA VAL A 256 15.29 -11.62 -17.68
C VAL A 256 15.97 -10.58 -18.58
N ALA A 257 15.78 -10.64 -19.90
CA ALA A 257 16.30 -9.66 -20.85
C ALA A 257 15.75 -8.25 -20.64
N ARG A 258 14.54 -8.11 -20.05
CA ARG A 258 13.98 -6.82 -19.61
C ARG A 258 14.58 -6.32 -18.29
N GLY A 259 15.42 -7.11 -17.64
CA GLY A 259 16.18 -6.73 -16.45
C GLY A 259 15.58 -7.24 -15.13
N TYR A 260 14.62 -8.16 -15.16
CA TYR A 260 14.18 -8.89 -13.97
C TYR A 260 15.21 -9.96 -13.60
N ASP A 261 15.43 -10.12 -12.30
CA ASP A 261 16.27 -11.16 -11.68
C ASP A 261 15.45 -12.06 -10.73
N ALA A 262 14.11 -11.97 -10.79
CA ALA A 262 13.17 -12.78 -10.04
C ALA A 262 11.85 -12.91 -10.81
N LEU A 263 11.32 -14.12 -10.94
CA LEU A 263 10.11 -14.42 -11.71
C LEU A 263 9.23 -15.49 -11.04
N LYS A 264 7.93 -15.19 -10.91
CA LYS A 264 6.92 -16.08 -10.35
C LYS A 264 6.05 -16.71 -11.43
N PHE A 265 5.77 -18.01 -11.33
CA PHE A 265 4.84 -18.68 -12.24
C PHE A 265 4.20 -19.95 -11.66
N ASP A 266 3.12 -20.39 -12.31
CA ASP A 266 2.34 -21.58 -11.98
C ASP A 266 2.51 -22.64 -13.10
N PRO A 267 3.19 -23.77 -12.83
CA PRO A 267 3.43 -24.84 -13.80
C PRO A 267 2.41 -25.99 -13.74
N PHE A 268 1.32 -25.88 -12.97
CA PHE A 268 0.52 -27.06 -12.56
C PHE A 268 -0.67 -27.41 -13.47
N GLY A 269 -0.95 -26.60 -14.48
CA GLY A 269 -2.07 -26.81 -15.40
C GLY A 269 -3.40 -26.96 -14.66
N PRO A 270 -4.24 -27.95 -15.01
CA PRO A 270 -5.59 -28.11 -14.46
C PRO A 270 -5.62 -28.84 -13.10
N SER A 271 -4.46 -29.26 -12.58
CA SER A 271 -4.37 -30.05 -11.36
C SER A 271 -5.03 -29.31 -10.19
N PHE A 272 -5.94 -29.96 -9.47
CA PHE A 272 -6.60 -29.39 -8.28
C PHE A 272 -6.79 -30.46 -7.22
N ASN A 273 -6.52 -30.10 -5.97
CA ASN A 273 -6.48 -30.92 -4.77
C ASN A 273 -5.39 -32.01 -4.76
N SER A 274 -5.15 -32.69 -5.88
CA SER A 274 -4.08 -33.67 -6.09
C SER A 274 -3.40 -33.42 -7.43
N ILE A 275 -2.27 -34.11 -7.67
CA ILE A 275 -1.55 -34.10 -8.95
C ILE A 275 -1.19 -35.53 -9.32
N THR A 276 -1.39 -35.92 -10.58
CA THR A 276 -0.96 -37.23 -11.08
C THR A 276 0.55 -37.24 -11.33
N SER A 277 1.15 -38.43 -11.39
CA SER A 277 2.59 -38.54 -11.71
C SER A 277 2.97 -37.97 -13.07
N GLU A 278 2.05 -38.00 -14.04
CA GLU A 278 2.27 -37.40 -15.36
C GLU A 278 2.23 -35.87 -15.31
N GLU A 279 1.21 -35.28 -14.68
CA GLU A 279 1.10 -33.83 -14.49
C GLU A 279 2.28 -33.28 -13.69
N LEU A 280 2.66 -33.96 -12.62
CA LEU A 280 3.80 -33.59 -11.79
C LEU A 280 5.11 -33.62 -12.57
N ARG A 281 5.31 -34.62 -13.44
CA ARG A 281 6.47 -34.66 -14.32
C ARG A 281 6.48 -33.49 -15.31
N ARG A 282 5.33 -33.14 -15.91
CA ARG A 282 5.25 -31.99 -16.83
C ARG A 282 5.55 -30.67 -16.11
N ALA A 283 5.03 -30.51 -14.90
CA ALA A 283 5.30 -29.33 -14.07
C ALA A 283 6.79 -29.24 -13.69
N GLU A 284 7.41 -30.37 -13.33
CA GLU A 284 8.85 -30.47 -13.07
C GLU A 284 9.68 -30.14 -14.32
N GLU A 285 9.31 -30.66 -15.50
CA GLU A 285 9.96 -30.35 -16.77
C GLU A 285 9.89 -28.84 -17.08
N ALA A 286 8.76 -28.17 -16.78
CA ALA A 286 8.63 -26.72 -16.95
C ALA A 286 9.53 -25.93 -15.98
N VAL A 287 9.60 -26.33 -14.70
CA VAL A 287 10.50 -25.71 -13.71
C VAL A 287 11.97 -25.91 -14.09
N ALA A 288 12.33 -27.11 -14.53
CA ALA A 288 13.66 -27.44 -15.02
C ALA A 288 14.05 -26.56 -16.21
N ALA A 289 13.18 -26.47 -17.22
CA ALA A 289 13.43 -25.69 -18.42
C ALA A 289 13.59 -24.19 -18.12
N VAL A 290 12.81 -23.64 -17.19
CA VAL A 290 12.96 -22.25 -16.74
C VAL A 290 14.31 -22.07 -16.03
N ARG A 291 14.66 -22.94 -15.08
CA ARG A 291 15.96 -22.87 -14.38
C ARG A 291 17.14 -22.94 -15.35
N ASP A 292 17.13 -23.90 -16.28
CA ASP A 292 18.17 -24.04 -17.30
C ASP A 292 18.27 -22.79 -18.20
N ALA A 293 17.14 -22.13 -18.48
CA ALA A 293 17.08 -20.95 -19.34
C ALA A 293 17.59 -19.66 -18.67
N VAL A 294 17.36 -19.48 -17.37
CA VAL A 294 17.67 -18.23 -16.66
C VAL A 294 18.94 -18.29 -15.80
N GLY A 295 19.47 -19.50 -15.54
CA GLY A 295 20.66 -19.72 -14.71
C GLY A 295 20.37 -19.63 -13.21
N ASP A 296 21.42 -19.71 -12.39
CA ASP A 296 21.32 -19.82 -10.92
C ASP A 296 21.15 -18.47 -10.19
N ASP A 297 21.46 -17.35 -10.85
CA ASP A 297 21.42 -16.01 -10.25
C ASP A 297 20.03 -15.37 -10.27
N VAL A 298 19.05 -16.02 -10.91
CA VAL A 298 17.67 -15.56 -11.01
C VAL A 298 16.79 -16.35 -10.04
N ASP A 299 16.04 -15.64 -9.19
CA ASP A 299 15.10 -16.27 -8.27
C ASP A 299 13.88 -16.81 -9.05
N ILE A 300 13.56 -18.08 -8.84
CA ILE A 300 12.34 -18.70 -9.36
C ILE A 300 11.36 -18.86 -8.20
N LEU A 301 10.15 -18.36 -8.36
CA LEU A 301 9.09 -18.43 -7.37
C LEU A 301 7.94 -19.28 -7.93
N ILE A 302 7.49 -20.29 -7.19
CA ILE A 302 6.49 -21.24 -7.69
C ILE A 302 5.14 -21.01 -7.02
N GLU A 303 4.16 -20.62 -7.83
CA GLU A 303 2.79 -20.34 -7.42
C GLU A 303 1.93 -21.61 -7.48
N HIS A 304 1.30 -21.97 -6.36
CA HIS A 304 0.36 -23.11 -6.29
C HIS A 304 -1.11 -22.66 -6.18
N HIS A 305 -1.40 -21.40 -5.87
CA HIS A 305 -2.74 -20.84 -5.66
C HIS A 305 -3.57 -21.58 -4.57
N GLY A 306 -2.90 -22.16 -3.57
CA GLY A 306 -3.47 -23.04 -2.55
C GLY A 306 -4.45 -24.06 -3.05
N ARG A 307 -4.11 -24.72 -4.15
CA ARG A 307 -4.99 -25.71 -4.78
C ARG A 307 -4.79 -27.13 -4.29
N PHE A 308 -3.70 -27.45 -3.60
CA PHE A 308 -3.33 -28.83 -3.28
C PHE A 308 -3.63 -29.22 -1.83
N ASN A 309 -3.86 -30.51 -1.61
CA ASN A 309 -3.79 -31.09 -0.28
C ASN A 309 -2.32 -31.29 0.16
N ALA A 310 -2.12 -31.54 1.44
CA ALA A 310 -0.78 -31.68 2.02
C ALA A 310 0.07 -32.81 1.44
N ASN A 311 -0.51 -33.91 0.96
CA ASN A 311 0.27 -35.01 0.37
C ASN A 311 0.84 -34.59 -0.98
N ALA A 312 0.01 -34.04 -1.85
CA ALA A 312 0.42 -33.58 -3.18
C ALA A 312 1.45 -32.44 -3.07
N ALA A 313 1.21 -31.48 -2.17
CA ALA A 313 2.14 -30.37 -1.93
C ALA A 313 3.53 -30.87 -1.49
N VAL A 314 3.60 -31.83 -0.56
CA VAL A 314 4.88 -32.42 -0.11
C VAL A 314 5.59 -33.16 -1.25
N GLU A 315 4.85 -33.87 -2.10
CA GLU A 315 5.43 -34.57 -3.25
C GLU A 315 6.00 -33.57 -4.28
N ILE A 316 5.25 -32.52 -4.59
CA ILE A 316 5.69 -31.41 -5.47
C ILE A 316 6.98 -30.78 -4.92
N ALA A 317 6.98 -30.39 -3.64
CA ALA A 317 8.11 -29.74 -3.01
C ALA A 317 9.41 -30.56 -3.14
N LYS A 318 9.36 -31.85 -2.83
CA LYS A 318 10.52 -32.75 -2.91
C LYS A 318 11.08 -32.88 -4.33
N ARG A 319 10.22 -32.86 -5.35
CA ARG A 319 10.66 -32.90 -6.75
C ARG A 319 11.23 -31.58 -7.22
N PHE A 320 10.73 -30.47 -6.69
CA PHE A 320 11.15 -29.14 -7.13
C PHE A 320 12.38 -28.61 -6.37
N GLU A 321 12.67 -29.11 -5.17
CA GLU A 321 13.85 -28.74 -4.36
C GLU A 321 15.19 -28.69 -5.13
N PRO A 322 15.52 -29.67 -6.02
CA PRO A 322 16.74 -29.62 -6.83
C PRO A 322 16.89 -28.37 -7.72
N TYR A 323 15.79 -27.74 -8.12
CA TYR A 323 15.80 -26.54 -8.98
C TYR A 323 15.89 -25.22 -8.19
N ARG A 324 15.97 -25.33 -6.85
CA ARG A 324 16.18 -24.21 -5.92
C ARG A 324 15.18 -23.06 -6.12
N PRO A 325 13.86 -23.31 -6.07
CA PRO A 325 12.90 -22.22 -5.99
C PRO A 325 13.15 -21.39 -4.73
N TYR A 326 13.00 -20.07 -4.82
CA TYR A 326 13.16 -19.17 -3.69
C TYR A 326 12.08 -19.42 -2.63
N PHE A 327 10.84 -19.62 -3.07
CA PHE A 327 9.74 -20.13 -2.25
C PHE A 327 8.73 -20.95 -3.08
N MET A 328 7.91 -21.69 -2.35
CA MET A 328 6.63 -22.26 -2.79
C MET A 328 5.52 -21.41 -2.21
N GLU A 329 4.77 -20.72 -3.07
CA GLU A 329 3.66 -19.86 -2.68
C GLU A 329 2.35 -20.64 -2.61
N GLU A 330 1.63 -20.41 -1.50
CA GLU A 330 0.39 -21.06 -1.12
C GLU A 330 0.35 -22.56 -1.47
N PRO A 331 1.29 -23.40 -0.97
CA PRO A 331 1.39 -24.79 -1.42
C PRO A 331 0.15 -25.64 -1.10
N LEU A 332 -0.69 -25.19 -0.16
CA LEU A 332 -1.90 -25.85 0.29
C LEU A 332 -3.08 -24.88 0.31
N HIS A 333 -4.30 -25.41 0.43
CA HIS A 333 -5.47 -24.61 0.80
C HIS A 333 -5.18 -23.74 2.03
N HIS A 334 -5.41 -22.43 1.94
CA HIS A 334 -5.05 -21.44 2.96
C HIS A 334 -5.75 -21.62 4.33
N GLU A 335 -6.76 -22.47 4.42
CA GLU A 335 -7.42 -22.84 5.69
C GLU A 335 -6.82 -24.08 6.37
N ASP A 336 -5.99 -24.85 5.66
CA ASP A 336 -5.46 -26.14 6.12
C ASP A 336 -4.17 -25.99 6.96
N ILE A 337 -4.33 -25.43 8.16
CA ILE A 337 -3.21 -25.18 9.07
C ILE A 337 -2.50 -26.49 9.48
N GLU A 338 -3.23 -27.59 9.69
CA GLU A 338 -2.63 -28.90 9.96
C GLU A 338 -1.82 -29.40 8.76
N GLY A 339 -2.31 -29.17 7.54
CA GLY A 339 -1.59 -29.42 6.31
C GLY A 339 -0.29 -28.63 6.21
N TYR A 340 -0.29 -27.34 6.57
CA TYR A 340 0.93 -26.53 6.63
C TYR A 340 1.93 -27.08 7.67
N ARG A 341 1.49 -27.50 8.85
CA ARG A 341 2.36 -28.18 9.84
C ARG A 341 2.98 -29.44 9.27
N LYS A 342 2.17 -30.26 8.60
CA LYS A 342 2.65 -31.48 7.94
C LYS A 342 3.66 -31.15 6.84
N TYR A 343 3.36 -30.20 5.96
CA TYR A 343 4.25 -29.77 4.89
C TYR A 343 5.59 -29.29 5.45
N ARG A 344 5.57 -28.38 6.42
CA ARG A 344 6.76 -27.86 7.11
C ARG A 344 7.61 -28.97 7.74
N SER A 345 6.97 -30.01 8.29
CA SER A 345 7.69 -31.14 8.90
C SER A 345 8.36 -32.10 7.90
N LEU A 346 8.02 -32.03 6.61
CA LEU A 346 8.42 -33.01 5.60
C LEU A 346 9.20 -32.44 4.41
N THR A 347 9.38 -31.12 4.34
CA THR A 347 10.03 -30.41 3.23
C THR A 347 10.99 -29.35 3.75
N SER A 348 12.03 -29.04 3.00
CA SER A 348 12.92 -27.90 3.25
C SER A 348 12.57 -26.66 2.43
N ALA A 349 11.68 -26.80 1.45
CA ALA A 349 11.19 -25.70 0.62
C ALA A 349 10.62 -24.56 1.47
N ARG A 350 11.02 -23.33 1.14
CA ARG A 350 10.52 -22.13 1.80
C ARG A 350 9.07 -21.91 1.43
N ILE A 351 8.26 -21.47 2.39
CA ILE A 351 6.81 -21.29 2.25
C ILE A 351 6.52 -19.80 2.19
N ALA A 352 5.83 -19.38 1.12
CA ALA A 352 5.21 -18.07 1.04
C ALA A 352 3.69 -18.21 1.07
N MET A 353 3.00 -17.31 1.76
CA MET A 353 1.54 -17.16 1.66
C MET A 353 1.11 -15.82 2.29
N GLY A 354 -0.12 -15.39 2.04
CA GLY A 354 -0.68 -14.23 2.74
C GLY A 354 -1.75 -13.46 1.99
N GLU A 355 -1.86 -13.65 0.67
CA GLU A 355 -2.75 -12.87 -0.21
C GLU A 355 -4.24 -13.00 0.16
N ARG A 356 -4.61 -14.15 0.73
CA ARG A 356 -5.97 -14.47 1.20
C ARG A 356 -6.20 -14.22 2.69
N LEU A 357 -5.22 -13.70 3.42
CA LEU A 357 -5.41 -13.30 4.82
C LEU A 357 -6.10 -11.94 4.89
N ILE A 358 -7.09 -11.80 5.75
CA ILE A 358 -7.91 -10.59 5.85
C ILE A 358 -7.66 -9.79 7.13
N SER A 359 -6.79 -10.28 8.02
CA SER A 359 -6.36 -9.51 9.19
C SER A 359 -4.99 -9.90 9.72
N ALA A 360 -4.36 -8.99 10.45
CA ALA A 360 -3.12 -9.27 11.20
C ALA A 360 -3.27 -10.40 12.23
N LYS A 361 -4.49 -10.72 12.69
CA LYS A 361 -4.75 -11.83 13.61
C LYS A 361 -4.58 -13.19 12.92
N GLU A 362 -4.97 -13.27 11.65
CA GLU A 362 -4.79 -14.49 10.86
C GLU A 362 -3.31 -14.66 10.49
N ALA A 363 -2.63 -13.58 10.08
CA ALA A 363 -1.18 -13.60 9.87
C ALA A 363 -0.41 -14.03 11.14
N LEU A 364 -0.80 -13.53 12.31
CA LEU A 364 -0.17 -13.90 13.59
C LEU A 364 -0.19 -15.41 13.84
N GLN A 365 -1.26 -16.11 13.44
CA GLN A 365 -1.35 -17.56 13.64
C GLN A 365 -0.24 -18.30 12.86
N TYR A 366 -0.05 -17.96 11.59
CA TYR A 366 1.00 -18.53 10.75
C TYR A 366 2.42 -18.21 11.26
N LEU A 367 2.62 -16.99 11.79
CA LEU A 367 3.91 -16.53 12.32
C LEU A 367 4.28 -17.23 13.63
N VAL A 368 3.35 -17.29 14.59
CA VAL A 368 3.59 -17.93 15.91
C VAL A 368 3.90 -19.41 15.77
N GLU A 369 3.28 -20.08 14.80
CA GLU A 369 3.48 -21.50 14.54
C GLU A 369 4.70 -21.81 13.64
N GLY A 370 5.40 -20.80 13.13
CA GLY A 370 6.58 -20.97 12.26
C GLY A 370 6.23 -21.60 10.91
N LEU A 371 5.05 -21.32 10.38
CA LEU A 371 4.52 -21.98 9.18
C LEU A 371 4.90 -21.29 7.87
N VAL A 372 5.49 -20.09 7.92
CA VAL A 372 5.83 -19.29 6.73
C VAL A 372 7.24 -18.73 6.84
N ASP A 373 7.95 -18.67 5.71
CA ASP A 373 9.25 -18.00 5.59
C ASP A 373 9.11 -16.61 4.97
N VAL A 374 8.06 -16.41 4.17
CA VAL A 374 7.68 -15.14 3.56
C VAL A 374 6.17 -14.93 3.76
N ILE A 375 5.76 -13.81 4.35
CA ILE A 375 4.36 -13.42 4.47
C ILE A 375 4.01 -12.41 3.36
N GLN A 376 2.87 -12.60 2.72
CA GLN A 376 2.46 -11.85 1.53
C GLN A 376 1.16 -11.08 1.74
N PRO A 377 1.12 -10.10 2.67
CA PRO A 377 -0.10 -9.34 2.89
C PRO A 377 -0.50 -8.59 1.62
N ASP A 378 -1.79 -8.62 1.32
CA ASP A 378 -2.39 -7.83 0.25
C ASP A 378 -3.05 -6.58 0.84
N ALA A 379 -2.59 -5.38 0.45
CA ALA A 379 -3.15 -4.14 0.98
C ALA A 379 -4.63 -3.95 0.65
N CYS A 380 -5.15 -4.60 -0.40
CA CYS A 380 -6.57 -4.62 -0.77
C CYS A 380 -7.42 -5.58 0.08
N ASN A 381 -6.84 -6.43 0.95
CA ASN A 381 -7.59 -7.41 1.77
C ASN A 381 -7.30 -7.32 3.27
N ILE A 382 -6.08 -6.98 3.67
CA ILE A 382 -5.60 -7.14 5.05
C ILE A 382 -6.04 -6.00 6.01
N GLY A 383 -6.80 -5.03 5.51
CA GLY A 383 -7.21 -3.82 6.20
C GLY A 383 -6.44 -2.56 5.77
N GLY A 384 -6.03 -2.47 4.50
CA GLY A 384 -5.36 -1.30 3.92
C GLY A 384 -3.95 -1.09 4.45
N VAL A 385 -3.49 0.16 4.42
CA VAL A 385 -2.21 0.59 5.01
C VAL A 385 -2.16 0.25 6.50
N THR A 386 -3.26 0.46 7.22
CA THR A 386 -3.35 0.17 8.65
C THR A 386 -3.14 -1.31 8.95
N GLY A 387 -3.72 -2.19 8.14
CA GLY A 387 -3.56 -3.65 8.23
C GLY A 387 -2.15 -4.10 7.84
N SER A 388 -1.66 -3.62 6.71
CA SER A 388 -0.36 -3.97 6.15
C SER A 388 0.77 -3.64 7.13
N MET A 389 0.77 -2.45 7.73
CA MET A 389 1.79 -2.07 8.72
C MET A 389 1.77 -2.92 9.98
N LYS A 390 0.59 -3.42 10.41
CA LYS A 390 0.51 -4.37 11.53
C LYS A 390 1.15 -5.71 11.16
N VAL A 391 0.88 -6.23 9.96
CA VAL A 391 1.50 -7.50 9.51
C VAL A 391 3.01 -7.33 9.32
N ALA A 392 3.47 -6.22 8.73
CA ALA A 392 4.90 -5.94 8.58
C ALA A 392 5.62 -5.89 9.93
N ALA A 393 5.04 -5.24 10.94
CA ALA A 393 5.61 -5.20 12.29
C ALA A 393 5.63 -6.59 12.97
N LEU A 394 4.61 -7.42 12.76
CA LEU A 394 4.61 -8.80 13.23
C LEU A 394 5.69 -9.62 12.53
N ALA A 395 5.81 -9.52 11.21
CA ALA A 395 6.82 -10.22 10.43
C ALA A 395 8.24 -9.85 10.90
N GLU A 396 8.50 -8.57 11.16
CA GLU A 396 9.75 -8.09 11.76
C GLU A 396 10.04 -8.77 13.12
N ALA A 397 9.04 -8.83 14.01
CA ALA A 397 9.19 -9.46 15.32
C ALA A 397 9.53 -10.97 15.24
N PHE A 398 9.10 -11.66 14.19
CA PHE A 398 9.38 -13.08 13.94
C PHE A 398 10.54 -13.32 12.96
N SER A 399 11.21 -12.26 12.48
CA SER A 399 12.25 -12.35 11.43
C SER A 399 11.78 -13.04 10.15
N VAL A 400 10.51 -12.87 9.80
CA VAL A 400 9.90 -13.37 8.57
C VAL A 400 9.94 -12.27 7.51
N GLU A 401 10.26 -12.65 6.28
CA GLU A 401 10.30 -11.71 5.16
C GLU A 401 8.89 -11.29 4.74
N VAL A 402 8.77 -10.06 4.25
CA VAL A 402 7.52 -9.53 3.69
C VAL A 402 7.67 -9.40 2.18
N SER A 403 6.66 -9.86 1.45
CA SER A 403 6.53 -9.66 0.01
C SER A 403 5.07 -9.37 -0.33
N TYR A 404 4.68 -8.09 -0.41
CA TYR A 404 3.28 -7.72 -0.68
C TYR A 404 2.77 -8.37 -1.98
N HIS A 405 1.59 -8.98 -1.90
CA HIS A 405 0.86 -9.49 -3.07
C HIS A 405 0.29 -8.31 -3.84
N ASN A 406 0.56 -8.25 -5.14
CA ASN A 406 0.22 -7.11 -5.99
C ASN A 406 -0.29 -7.54 -7.36
N ALA A 407 -1.53 -8.00 -7.40
CA ALA A 407 -2.15 -8.43 -8.66
C ALA A 407 -3.11 -7.40 -9.24
N TYR A 408 -3.87 -6.63 -8.46
CA TYR A 408 -5.13 -6.09 -8.98
C TYR A 408 -4.97 -4.85 -9.86
N GLY A 409 -4.20 -3.86 -9.43
CA GLY A 409 -4.10 -2.64 -10.21
C GLY A 409 -3.17 -1.55 -9.69
N PRO A 410 -3.17 -0.41 -10.40
CA PRO A 410 -2.13 0.60 -10.31
C PRO A 410 -2.16 1.40 -9.01
N VAL A 411 -3.32 1.54 -8.36
CA VAL A 411 -3.45 2.27 -7.09
C VAL A 411 -2.87 1.41 -5.97
N GLN A 412 -3.16 0.09 -5.98
CA GLN A 412 -2.49 -0.88 -5.12
C GLN A 412 -0.97 -0.85 -5.34
N PHE A 413 -0.48 -0.92 -6.59
CA PHE A 413 0.97 -0.86 -6.88
C PHE A 413 1.65 0.38 -6.33
N ALA A 414 1.10 1.57 -6.59
CA ALA A 414 1.69 2.80 -6.09
C ALA A 414 1.74 2.85 -4.56
N LEU A 415 0.71 2.36 -3.88
CA LEU A 415 0.64 2.27 -2.43
C LEU A 415 1.62 1.24 -1.87
N GLU A 416 1.71 0.06 -2.46
CA GLU A 416 2.60 -1.00 -1.97
C GLU A 416 4.07 -0.73 -2.27
N VAL A 417 4.41 0.08 -3.29
CA VAL A 417 5.76 0.64 -3.42
C VAL A 417 6.11 1.53 -2.22
N GLN A 418 5.15 2.33 -1.72
CA GLN A 418 5.34 3.17 -0.52
C GLN A 418 5.48 2.30 0.75
N LEU A 419 4.64 1.28 0.92
CA LEU A 419 4.73 0.33 2.04
C LEU A 419 6.07 -0.45 2.00
N SER A 420 6.46 -0.90 0.81
CA SER A 420 7.74 -1.55 0.58
C SER A 420 8.91 -0.63 0.89
N ALA A 421 8.80 0.69 0.70
CA ALA A 421 9.85 1.63 1.05
C ALA A 421 10.12 1.69 2.57
N VAL A 422 9.13 1.41 3.42
CA VAL A 422 9.25 1.48 4.90
C VAL A 422 9.40 0.13 5.59
N THR A 423 9.19 -0.99 4.88
CA THR A 423 9.22 -2.32 5.47
C THR A 423 10.67 -2.82 5.65
N PRO A 424 11.14 -3.10 6.89
CA PRO A 424 12.53 -3.53 7.13
C PRO A 424 12.83 -4.92 6.54
N THR A 425 11.93 -5.88 6.73
CA THR A 425 12.08 -7.28 6.29
C THR A 425 11.59 -7.53 4.85
N LEU A 426 11.56 -6.50 4.00
CA LEU A 426 11.12 -6.66 2.60
C LEU A 426 12.08 -7.58 1.83
N TYR A 427 11.53 -8.64 1.21
CA TYR A 427 12.21 -9.39 0.15
C TYR A 427 12.15 -8.61 -1.18
N ARG A 428 11.00 -8.67 -1.85
CA ARG A 428 10.67 -7.99 -3.12
C ARG A 428 9.17 -7.71 -3.14
N LEU A 429 8.74 -6.72 -3.93
CA LEU A 429 7.34 -6.47 -4.23
C LEU A 429 6.91 -7.27 -5.47
N GLU A 430 5.75 -7.90 -5.44
CA GLU A 430 5.18 -8.51 -6.64
C GLU A 430 4.89 -7.44 -7.71
N SER A 431 5.12 -7.76 -8.98
CA SER A 431 4.81 -6.84 -10.07
C SER A 431 4.16 -7.55 -11.24
N PHE A 432 2.86 -7.30 -11.40
CA PHE A 432 2.14 -7.46 -12.66
C PHE A 432 2.17 -6.19 -13.52
N TYR A 433 2.87 -5.14 -13.09
CA TYR A 433 2.79 -3.80 -13.69
C TYR A 433 3.03 -3.80 -15.21
N ASP A 434 4.03 -4.57 -15.67
CA ASP A 434 4.37 -4.68 -17.09
C ASP A 434 3.42 -5.59 -17.91
N TYR A 435 2.56 -6.37 -17.24
CA TYR A 435 1.65 -7.35 -17.85
C TYR A 435 0.19 -6.98 -17.72
N TRP A 436 -0.13 -5.92 -16.98
CA TRP A 436 -1.45 -5.32 -17.03
C TRP A 436 -1.73 -4.71 -18.41
N PRO A 437 -3.01 -4.66 -18.81
CA PRO A 437 -3.43 -3.80 -19.91
C PRO A 437 -2.93 -2.36 -19.73
N GLN A 438 -2.56 -1.70 -20.83
CA GLN A 438 -2.03 -0.34 -20.79
C GLN A 438 -3.01 0.64 -20.12
N TRP A 439 -4.32 0.45 -20.30
CA TRP A 439 -5.34 1.32 -19.68
C TRP A 439 -5.25 1.36 -18.15
N LYS A 440 -4.87 0.25 -17.50
CA LYS A 440 -4.64 0.23 -16.05
C LYS A 440 -3.46 1.10 -15.68
N ARG A 441 -2.35 1.02 -16.42
CA ARG A 441 -1.17 1.85 -16.16
C ARG A 441 -1.49 3.33 -16.39
N ASP A 442 -2.23 3.64 -17.46
CA ASP A 442 -2.67 4.99 -17.82
C ASP A 442 -3.57 5.64 -16.75
N LEU A 443 -4.28 4.82 -15.95
CA LEU A 443 -5.13 5.29 -14.85
C LEU A 443 -4.34 6.11 -13.81
N ILE A 444 -3.03 5.87 -13.67
CA ILE A 444 -2.13 6.65 -12.81
C ILE A 444 -1.04 7.39 -13.60
N GLY A 445 -1.19 7.49 -14.93
CA GLY A 445 -0.24 8.15 -15.83
C GLY A 445 1.02 7.34 -16.13
N ASP A 446 1.01 6.04 -15.89
CA ASP A 446 2.10 5.10 -16.14
C ASP A 446 3.50 5.60 -15.67
N PRO A 447 3.70 5.93 -14.38
CA PRO A 447 4.92 6.58 -13.92
C PRO A 447 6.07 5.60 -13.62
N PHE A 448 5.77 4.31 -13.42
CA PHE A 448 6.77 3.34 -12.99
C PHE A 448 7.58 2.82 -14.18
N ARG A 449 8.90 2.86 -14.04
CA ARG A 449 9.85 2.33 -15.01
C ARG A 449 10.73 1.32 -14.30
N LEU A 450 10.69 0.08 -14.78
CA LEU A 450 11.61 -0.94 -14.33
C LEU A 450 13.04 -0.55 -14.71
N SER A 451 13.95 -0.60 -13.74
CA SER A 451 15.38 -0.54 -14.00
C SER A 451 16.09 -1.44 -12.99
N GLN A 452 16.85 -2.42 -13.50
CA GLN A 452 17.55 -3.42 -12.68
C GLN A 452 16.63 -4.10 -11.66
N SER A 453 15.53 -4.70 -12.13
CA SER A 453 14.54 -5.39 -11.29
C SER A 453 14.01 -4.55 -10.12
N SER A 454 13.95 -3.23 -10.29
CA SER A 454 13.47 -2.32 -9.25
C SER A 454 12.74 -1.11 -9.83
N VAL A 455 11.88 -0.51 -9.01
CA VAL A 455 11.16 0.74 -9.29
C VAL A 455 11.56 1.82 -8.30
N GLU A 456 11.58 3.08 -8.72
CA GLU A 456 11.83 4.21 -7.81
C GLU A 456 10.61 4.46 -6.92
N VAL A 457 10.85 4.75 -5.65
CA VAL A 457 9.79 5.12 -4.69
C VAL A 457 9.28 6.53 -5.05
N PRO A 458 7.98 6.70 -5.36
CA PRO A 458 7.41 8.00 -5.69
C PRO A 458 7.52 9.00 -4.54
N ARG A 459 7.93 10.23 -4.85
CA ARG A 459 8.12 11.31 -3.85
C ARG A 459 6.99 12.33 -3.79
N GLY A 460 6.02 12.21 -4.70
CA GLY A 460 4.85 13.09 -4.74
C GLY A 460 3.94 12.89 -3.52
N PRO A 461 3.04 13.85 -3.22
CA PRO A 461 2.10 13.72 -2.11
C PRO A 461 1.17 12.50 -2.24
N GLY A 462 0.71 11.97 -1.11
CA GLY A 462 -0.18 10.80 -1.09
C GLY A 462 0.58 9.50 -1.36
N ILE A 463 -0.04 8.59 -2.09
CA ILE A 463 0.65 7.40 -2.64
C ILE A 463 1.68 7.75 -3.74
N GLY A 464 1.81 9.03 -4.08
CA GLY A 464 2.80 9.57 -5.00
C GLY A 464 2.42 9.57 -6.48
N VAL A 465 1.19 9.16 -6.78
CA VAL A 465 0.56 9.26 -8.12
C VAL A 465 -0.81 9.91 -7.99
N ALA A 466 -1.45 10.28 -9.09
CA ALA A 466 -2.84 10.76 -9.10
C ALA A 466 -3.68 9.92 -10.06
N VAL A 467 -4.92 9.62 -9.69
CA VAL A 467 -5.86 8.96 -10.58
C VAL A 467 -6.28 9.92 -11.68
N ASN A 468 -6.11 9.50 -12.92
CA ASN A 468 -6.50 10.25 -14.10
C ASN A 468 -8.00 10.11 -14.32
N GLU A 469 -8.77 11.11 -13.92
CA GLU A 469 -10.23 11.07 -14.03
C GLU A 469 -10.73 10.93 -15.48
N ARG A 470 -9.98 11.37 -16.48
CA ARG A 470 -10.38 11.16 -17.89
C ARG A 470 -10.28 9.69 -18.28
N VAL A 471 -9.26 9.00 -17.80
CA VAL A 471 -9.07 7.55 -18.02
C VAL A 471 -10.11 6.76 -17.24
N LEU A 472 -10.32 7.13 -15.96
CA LEU A 472 -11.37 6.56 -15.11
C LEU A 472 -12.74 6.65 -15.78
N GLU A 473 -13.16 7.84 -16.24
CA GLU A 473 -14.48 8.01 -16.86
C GLU A 473 -14.57 7.32 -18.23
N LYS A 474 -13.46 7.18 -18.98
CA LYS A 474 -13.43 6.43 -20.24
C LYS A 474 -13.74 4.94 -20.04
N TYR A 475 -13.18 4.33 -18.99
CA TYR A 475 -13.30 2.89 -18.73
C TYR A 475 -14.35 2.54 -17.67
N ARG A 476 -15.11 3.53 -17.18
CA ARG A 476 -16.21 3.32 -16.22
C ARG A 476 -17.24 2.37 -16.82
N ALA A 477 -17.57 1.32 -16.08
CA ALA A 477 -18.55 0.32 -16.47
C ALA A 477 -19.58 0.10 -15.36
N GLU A 478 -20.76 -0.39 -15.74
CA GLU A 478 -21.74 -0.87 -14.77
C GLU A 478 -21.22 -2.15 -14.09
N PRO A 479 -21.35 -2.28 -12.76
CA PRO A 479 -21.03 -3.51 -12.06
C PRO A 479 -21.78 -4.70 -12.68
N SER A 480 -21.06 -5.74 -13.07
CA SER A 480 -21.63 -6.95 -13.69
C SER A 480 -21.04 -8.22 -13.08
N GLU A 481 -21.75 -9.33 -13.21
CA GLU A 481 -21.24 -10.64 -12.82
C GLU A 481 -20.13 -11.09 -13.78
N ILE A 482 -19.03 -11.62 -13.23
CA ILE A 482 -18.00 -12.25 -14.04
C ILE A 482 -18.46 -13.69 -14.33
N PRO A 483 -18.61 -14.10 -15.60
CA PRO A 483 -19.03 -15.46 -15.93
C PRO A 483 -17.96 -16.47 -15.49
N VAL A 484 -18.40 -17.55 -14.83
CA VAL A 484 -17.54 -18.68 -14.49
C VAL A 484 -17.15 -19.40 -15.79
N GLY A 485 -15.86 -19.36 -16.13
CA GLY A 485 -15.30 -20.07 -17.28
C GLY A 485 -14.73 -21.43 -16.91
N GLU A 486 -14.21 -22.12 -17.91
CA GLU A 486 -13.46 -23.37 -17.72
C GLU A 486 -12.12 -23.14 -17.01
N GLU A 487 -11.42 -22.05 -17.36
CA GLU A 487 -10.24 -21.60 -16.63
C GLU A 487 -10.68 -20.86 -15.36
N PRO A 488 -10.19 -21.25 -14.18
CA PRO A 488 -10.44 -20.51 -12.96
C PRO A 488 -9.92 -19.07 -13.01
N VAL A 489 -10.53 -18.18 -12.23
CA VAL A 489 -10.28 -16.74 -12.31
C VAL A 489 -8.85 -16.34 -11.97
N TRP A 490 -8.12 -17.12 -11.16
CA TRP A 490 -6.76 -16.81 -10.71
C TRP A 490 -5.70 -17.18 -11.75
N VAL A 491 -6.06 -18.01 -12.74
CA VAL A 491 -5.11 -18.55 -13.70
C VAL A 491 -4.71 -17.49 -14.73
N VAL A 492 -3.41 -17.43 -15.04
CA VAL A 492 -2.92 -16.68 -16.21
C VAL A 492 -3.43 -17.38 -17.47
N ARG A 493 -4.12 -16.65 -18.34
CA ARG A 493 -4.89 -17.19 -19.46
C ARG A 493 -4.09 -18.17 -20.29
N GLY A 494 -4.74 -19.27 -20.65
CA GLY A 494 -4.18 -20.28 -21.56
C GLY A 494 -3.22 -21.27 -20.90
N THR A 495 -2.95 -21.18 -19.60
CA THR A 495 -2.06 -22.10 -18.88
C THR A 495 -2.81 -23.23 -18.17
N TRP A 496 -4.14 -23.16 -18.09
CA TRP A 496 -4.97 -24.14 -17.37
C TRP A 496 -5.07 -25.50 -18.06
N ARG A 497 -4.92 -25.55 -19.39
CA ARG A 497 -5.23 -26.75 -20.20
C ARG A 497 -4.01 -27.54 -20.64
#